data_AF-A0A3M1HTN7-F1
#
_entry.id   AF-A0A3M1HTN7-F1
#
_cell.length_a   1.000
_cell.length_b   1.000
_cell.length_c   1.000
_cell.angle_alpha   90.00
_cell.angle_beta   90.00
_cell.angle_gamma   90.00
#
_symmetry.space_group_name_H-M   'P 1'
#
loop_
_entity.id
_entity.type
_entity.pdbx_description
1 polymer ?
#
loop_
_entity_poly.entity_id
_entity_poly.type
_entity_poly.pdbx_seq_one_letter_code
_entity_poly.pdbx_strand_id
1 'polypeptide(L)' 'PDLKANQTIAQLMEELTSTENRVAFARQAYNDAVMRYNTQRESFPDVLVAQWFGFPPAALWELDDANARAPVQVRF' A
#
# COMPACT_ATOMS: atom_id res chain seq x y z
N PRO A 1 -21.10 -1.06 -33.20
CA PRO A 1 -20.80 0.04 -32.25
C PRO A 1 -20.50 -0.49 -30.84
N ASP A 2 -21.27 -1.49 -30.37
CA ASP A 2 -21.06 -2.19 -29.09
C ASP A 2 -19.69 -2.87 -28.94
N LEU A 3 -19.15 -3.44 -30.03
CA LEU A 3 -17.85 -4.12 -29.98
C LEU A 3 -16.68 -3.19 -29.63
N LYS A 4 -16.74 -1.91 -30.03
CA LYS A 4 -15.71 -0.91 -29.67
C LYS A 4 -15.82 -0.52 -28.20
N ALA A 5 -17.03 -0.32 -27.68
CA ALA A 5 -17.23 -0.03 -26.27
C ALA A 5 -16.77 -1.18 -25.36
N ASN A 6 -17.05 -2.43 -25.77
CA ASN A 6 -16.65 -3.62 -25.00
C ASN A 6 -15.12 -3.79 -24.93
N GLN A 7 -14.40 -3.53 -26.02
CA GLN A 7 -12.93 -3.57 -26.03
C GLN A 7 -12.31 -2.45 -25.20
N THR A 8 -12.84 -1.23 -25.26
CA THR A 8 -12.35 -0.10 -24.46
C THR A 8 -12.60 -0.31 -22.97
N ILE A 9 -13.76 -0.85 -22.59
CA ILE A 9 -14.07 -1.18 -21.19
C ILE A 9 -13.16 -2.31 -20.69
N ALA A 10 -12.91 -3.35 -21.50
CA ALA A 10 -12.01 -4.43 -21.12
C ALA A 10 -10.58 -3.94 -20.85
N GLN A 11 -10.05 -3.06 -21.70
CA GLN A 11 -8.73 -2.43 -21.49
C GLN A 11 -8.70 -1.58 -20.21
N LEU A 12 -9.74 -0.78 -19.96
CA LEU A 12 -9.83 0.04 -18.75
C LEU A 12 -9.84 -0.84 -17.49
N MET A 13 -10.59 -1.94 -17.49
CA MET A 13 -10.63 -2.87 -16.35
C MET A 13 -9.27 -3.54 -16.10
N GLU A 14 -8.54 -3.87 -17.16
CA GLU A 14 -7.18 -4.42 -17.07
C GLU A 14 -6.19 -3.39 -16.51
N GLU A 15 -6.25 -2.15 -16.97
CA GLU A 15 -5.43 -1.04 -16.44
C GLU A 15 -5.76 -0.73 -14.97
N LEU A 16 -7.04 -0.74 -14.59
CA LEU A 16 -7.47 -0.58 -13.20
C LEU A 16 -6.92 -1.71 -12.33
N THR A 17 -7.07 -2.96 -12.76
CA THR A 17 -6.52 -4.14 -12.04
C THR A 17 -5.00 -4.03 -11.89
N SER A 18 -4.29 -3.63 -12.95
CA SER A 18 -2.84 -3.41 -12.92
C SER A 18 -2.45 -2.30 -11.95
N THR A 19 -3.21 -1.21 -11.94
CA THR A 19 -3.01 -0.08 -11.01
C THR A 19 -3.26 -0.49 -9.57
N GLU A 20 -4.35 -1.20 -9.29
CA GLU A 20 -4.67 -1.72 -7.96
C GLU A 20 -3.56 -2.65 -7.44
N ASN A 21 -3.05 -3.54 -8.30
CA ASN A 21 -1.92 -4.40 -7.95
C ASN A 21 -0.66 -3.61 -7.61
N ARG A 22 -0.35 -2.54 -8.36
CA ARG A 22 0.78 -1.65 -8.07
C ARG A 22 0.61 -0.92 -6.74
N VAL A 23 -0.59 -0.42 -6.45
CA VAL A 23 -0.90 0.25 -5.18
C VAL A 23 -0.75 -0.73 -4.01
N ALA A 24 -1.25 -1.96 -4.16
CA ALA A 24 -1.09 -3.01 -3.16
C ALA A 24 0.39 -3.33 -2.89
N PHE A 25 1.19 -3.49 -3.94
CA PHE A 25 2.64 -3.73 -3.81
C PHE A 25 3.37 -2.56 -3.14
N ALA A 26 3.08 -1.33 -3.55
CA ALA A 26 3.67 -0.14 -2.94
C ALA A 26 3.34 -0.03 -1.44
N ARG A 27 2.10 -0.37 -1.06
CA ARG A 27 1.69 -0.40 0.35
C ARG A 27 2.45 -1.47 1.14
N GLN A 28 2.57 -2.67 0.59
CA GLN A 28 3.33 -3.74 1.23
C GLN A 28 4.79 -3.32 1.43
N ALA A 29 5.44 -2.78 0.38
CA ALA A 29 6.81 -2.31 0.46
C ALA A 29 7.01 -1.20 1.50
N TYR A 30 6.05 -0.28 1.64
CA TYR A 30 6.06 0.75 2.69
C TYR A 30 6.00 0.11 4.08
N ASN A 31 5.05 -0.80 4.30
CA ASN A 31 4.89 -1.47 5.60
C ASN A 31 6.12 -2.30 5.96
N ASP A 32 6.69 -3.02 5.00
CA ASP A 32 7.93 -3.79 5.19
C ASP A 32 9.10 -2.88 5.59
N ALA A 33 9.23 -1.71 4.95
CA ALA A 33 10.25 -0.72 5.29
C ALA A 33 10.06 -0.13 6.69
N VAL A 34 8.83 0.22 7.06
CA VAL A 34 8.46 0.71 8.40
C VAL A 34 8.74 -0.35 9.47
N MET A 35 8.35 -1.61 9.22
CA MET A 35 8.63 -2.73 10.12
C MET A 35 10.14 -2.92 10.32
N ARG A 36 10.93 -2.87 9.24
CA ARG A 36 12.39 -2.99 9.33
C ARG A 36 12.99 -1.84 10.15
N TYR A 37 12.55 -0.61 9.91
CA TYR A 37 13.00 0.56 10.67
C TYR A 37 12.65 0.44 12.15
N ASN A 38 11.41 0.10 12.49
CA ASN A 38 10.98 -0.05 13.88
C ASN A 38 11.73 -1.18 14.58
N THR A 39 11.90 -2.33 13.92
CA THR A 39 12.65 -3.48 14.46
C THR A 39 14.12 -3.11 14.71
N GLN A 40 14.75 -2.42 13.76
CA GLN A 40 16.13 -1.97 13.90
C GLN A 40 16.26 -0.96 15.05
N ARG A 41 15.38 0.04 15.09
CA ARG A 41 15.32 1.05 16.16
C ARG A 41 15.16 0.41 17.54
N GLU A 42 14.41 -0.68 17.66
CA GLU A 42 14.20 -1.38 18.93
C GLU A 42 15.32 -2.37 19.29
N SER A 43 16.25 -2.62 18.36
CA SER A 43 17.39 -3.51 18.57
C SER A 43 18.54 -2.79 19.27
N PHE A 44 19.31 -3.51 20.08
CA PHE A 44 20.56 -2.98 20.64
C PHE A 44 21.66 -2.95 19.55
N PRO A 45 22.48 -1.88 19.44
CA PRO A 45 22.54 -0.68 20.30
C PRO A 45 21.64 0.48 19.83
N ASP A 46 20.99 0.35 18.68
CA ASP A 46 20.22 1.40 18.01
C ASP A 46 19.10 1.97 18.90
N VAL A 47 18.52 1.17 19.81
CA VAL A 47 17.53 1.65 20.80
C VAL A 47 18.08 2.74 21.72
N LEU A 48 19.37 2.70 22.08
CA LEU A 48 19.99 3.73 22.92
C LEU A 48 20.17 5.03 22.15
N VAL A 49 20.64 4.92 20.91
CA VAL A 49 20.79 6.05 19.98
C VAL A 49 19.43 6.65 19.65
N ALA A 50 18.42 5.82 19.39
CA ALA A 50 17.06 6.25 19.10
C ALA A 50 16.43 7.03 20.25
N GLN A 51 16.67 6.62 21.50
CA GLN A 51 16.18 7.31 22.69
C GLN A 51 16.94 8.63 22.94
N TRP A 52 18.27 8.65 22.76
CA TRP A 52 19.08 9.86 22.99
C TRP A 52 18.92 10.93 21.91
N PHE A 53 18.76 10.53 20.65
CA PHE A 53 18.57 11.45 19.53
C PHE A 53 17.09 11.66 19.16
N GLY A 54 16.17 11.01 19.86
CA GLY A 54 14.73 11.23 19.72
C GLY A 54 14.14 10.73 18.41
N PHE A 55 14.63 9.61 17.86
CA PHE A 55 14.04 8.98 16.68
C PHE A 55 12.72 8.27 17.07
N PRO A 56 11.55 8.73 16.60
CA PRO A 56 10.27 8.11 16.93
C PRO A 56 10.00 6.85 16.08
N PRO A 57 9.09 5.95 16.50
CA PRO A 57 8.64 4.85 15.66
C PRO A 57 7.89 5.38 14.42
N ALA A 58 8.05 4.69 13.30
CA ALA A 58 7.29 4.98 12.09
C ALA A 58 5.92 4.28 12.15
N ALA A 59 4.87 4.94 11.70
CA ALA A 59 3.52 4.38 11.64
C ALA A 59 3.35 3.48 10.42
N LEU A 60 2.68 2.35 10.58
CA LEU A 60 2.32 1.47 9.46
C LEU A 60 1.18 2.09 8.66
N TRP A 61 1.17 1.81 7.36
CA TRP A 61 0.01 2.07 6.51
C TRP A 61 -1.00 0.95 6.72
N GLU A 62 -1.88 1.15 7.70
CA GLU A 62 -3.06 0.32 7.90
C GLU A 62 -4.27 0.95 7.21
N LEU A 63 -5.05 0.12 6.52
CA LEU A 63 -6.37 0.52 6.05
C LEU A 63 -7.33 0.17 7.19
N ASP A 64 -7.76 1.16 7.96
CA ASP A 64 -8.78 0.99 9.00
C ASP A 64 -10.13 0.50 8.43
N ASP A 65 -10.33 0.61 7.11
CA ASP A 65 -11.53 0.18 6.41
C ASP A 65 -11.29 -1.06 5.53
N ALA A 66 -11.89 -2.19 5.92
CA ALA A 66 -11.96 -3.39 5.09
C ALA A 66 -12.64 -3.15 3.72
N ASN A 67 -13.45 -2.10 3.61
CA ASN A 67 -14.12 -1.67 2.37
C ASN A 67 -13.16 -1.05 1.33
N ALA A 68 -11.98 -0.58 1.73
CA ALA A 68 -10.98 -0.04 0.78
C ALA A 68 -10.29 -1.12 -0.06
N ARG A 69 -10.58 -2.41 0.22
CA ARG A 69 -10.14 -3.57 -0.57
C ARG A 69 -11.19 -4.04 -1.58
N ALA A 70 -12.39 -3.45 -1.59
CA ALA A 70 -13.42 -3.84 -2.52
C ALA A 70 -13.06 -3.34 -3.94
N PRO A 71 -13.18 -4.17 -4.99
CA PRO A 71 -12.98 -3.73 -6.35
C PRO A 71 -13.92 -2.57 -6.67
N VAL A 72 -13.42 -1.56 -7.38
CA VAL A 72 -14.20 -0.39 -7.78
C VAL A 72 -15.45 -0.85 -8.54
N GLN A 73 -16.63 -0.65 -7.95
CA GLN A 73 -17.89 -1.01 -8.60
C GLN A 73 -18.23 0.04 -9.65
N VAL A 74 -18.01 -0.29 -10.93
CA VAL A 74 -18.48 0.51 -12.06
C VAL A 74 -20.00 0.41 -12.11
N ARG A 75 -20.71 1.45 -11.63
CA ARG A 75 -22.14 1.62 -11.88
C ARG A 75 -22.32 2.36 -13.20
N PHE A 76 -23.07 1.73 -14.11
CA PHE A 76 -23.60 2.33 -15.33
C PHE A 76 -24.85 3.16 -15.02
#